data_AF-T1FWC0-F1
#
_entry.id   AF-T1FWC0-F1
#
_cell.length_a   1.000
_cell.length_b   1.000
_cell.length_c   1.000
_cell.angle_alpha   90.00
_cell.angle_beta   90.00
_cell.angle_gamma   90.00
#
_symmetry.space_group_name_H-M   'P 1'
#
loop_
_entity.id
_entity.type
_entity.pdbx_description
1 polymer ?
#
loop_
_entity_poly.entity_id
_entity_poly.type
_entity_poly.pdbx_seq_one_letter_code
_entity_poly.pdbx_strand_id
1 'polypeptide(L)'
;MNTLIDVFVGNETLIDTGVYQLWLDGQTVENAAKIQQKKGTLLQFGATFEMLTNDIEDQYRTFKLLENYLKNPTELSYQLELQLAPEIQSQLIEKYYEFDTLVVREFIGRKLSTRLRNSLDDISDRTKISVRSCKRQFDNVKQVLKVVEDLPGSILNNIISNFLLSSHLAQQYAAMVFLNTNRFDLTKKKLSHLTFHDLVHCANVIMNSWSISLHDSKDGGDANDADLDRDFLQEVKEFKV
;
A
#
# COMPACT_ATOMS: atom_id res chain seq x y z
N MET A 1 2.55 -39.27 -31.44
CA MET A 1 2.79 -38.08 -30.62
C MET A 1 1.80 -38.12 -29.49
N ASN A 2 2.24 -38.46 -28.27
CA ASN A 2 1.36 -38.42 -27.12
C ASN A 2 1.23 -36.96 -26.69
N THR A 3 0.06 -36.37 -26.95
CA THR A 3 -0.34 -35.10 -26.36
C THR A 3 -0.45 -35.32 -24.85
N LEU A 4 0.52 -34.79 -24.10
CA LEU A 4 0.39 -34.58 -22.67
C LEU A 4 -0.74 -33.56 -22.49
N ILE A 5 -1.92 -34.05 -22.12
CA ILE A 5 -3.01 -33.20 -21.68
C ILE A 5 -2.78 -32.97 -20.19
N ASP A 6 -2.33 -31.76 -19.86
CA ASP A 6 -2.25 -31.31 -18.48
C ASP A 6 -3.65 -30.83 -18.07
N VAL A 7 -4.42 -31.71 -17.42
CA VAL A 7 -5.75 -31.39 -16.91
C VAL A 7 -5.62 -31.02 -15.45
N PHE A 8 -5.65 -29.71 -15.18
CA PHE A 8 -5.81 -29.20 -13.83
C PHE A 8 -7.28 -28.96 -13.54
N VAL A 9 -7.89 -29.80 -12.71
CA VAL A 9 -9.21 -29.53 -12.13
C VAL A 9 -8.98 -28.81 -10.81
N GLY A 10 -8.97 -27.50 -10.89
CA GLY A 10 -8.84 -26.60 -9.76
C GLY A 10 -10.16 -25.93 -9.43
N ASN A 11 -10.57 -25.94 -8.16
CA ASN A 11 -11.58 -25.00 -7.69
C ASN A 11 -10.88 -23.65 -7.56
N GLU A 12 -11.03 -22.78 -8.57
CA GLU A 12 -10.58 -21.40 -8.46
C GLU A 12 -11.27 -20.76 -7.25
N THR A 13 -10.47 -20.26 -6.30
CA THR A 13 -11.02 -19.61 -5.12
C THR A 13 -11.63 -18.29 -5.57
N LEU A 14 -12.96 -18.23 -5.58
CA LEU A 14 -13.68 -17.01 -5.90
C LEU A 14 -13.54 -16.00 -4.75
N ILE A 15 -13.09 -14.80 -5.09
CA ILE A 15 -12.94 -13.70 -4.14
C ILE A 15 -13.94 -12.60 -4.49
N ASP A 16 -14.85 -12.27 -3.56
CA ASP A 16 -15.70 -11.09 -3.71
C ASP A 16 -14.88 -9.84 -3.38
N THR A 17 -14.49 -9.10 -4.42
CA THR A 17 -13.69 -7.87 -4.30
C THR A 17 -14.39 -6.75 -3.53
N GLY A 18 -15.72 -6.78 -3.42
CA GLY A 18 -16.52 -5.86 -2.62
C GLY A 18 -16.51 -6.23 -1.14
N VAL A 19 -16.61 -7.52 -0.80
CA VAL A 19 -16.43 -8.02 0.58
C VAL A 19 -14.98 -7.81 1.03
N TYR A 20 -14.02 -8.01 0.13
CA TYR A 20 -12.61 -7.71 0.38
C TYR A 20 -12.38 -6.24 0.73
N GLN A 21 -13.01 -5.32 0.00
CA GLN A 21 -12.95 -3.89 0.33
C GLN A 21 -13.49 -3.60 1.73
N LEU A 22 -14.63 -4.17 2.11
CA LEU A 22 -15.23 -3.98 3.43
C LEU A 22 -14.31 -4.52 4.54
N TRP A 23 -13.63 -5.63 4.28
CA TRP A 23 -12.63 -6.20 5.18
C TRP A 23 -11.43 -5.27 5.37
N LEU A 24 -10.91 -4.71 4.27
CA LEU A 24 -9.85 -3.70 4.27
C LEU A 24 -10.28 -2.43 5.02
N ASP A 25 -11.52 -1.99 4.85
CA ASP A 25 -12.09 -0.84 5.55
C ASP A 25 -12.31 -1.13 7.05
N GLY A 26 -12.12 -2.37 7.49
CA GLY A 26 -12.24 -2.80 8.88
C GLY A 26 -13.67 -2.98 9.36
N GLN A 27 -14.61 -3.21 8.45
CA GLN A 27 -15.99 -3.54 8.80
C GLN A 27 -16.08 -4.92 9.44
N THR A 28 -16.92 -5.05 10.46
CA THR A 28 -17.26 -6.35 11.06
C THR A 28 -18.06 -7.20 10.07
N VAL A 29 -18.07 -8.52 10.26
CA VAL A 29 -18.86 -9.46 9.45
C VAL A 29 -20.34 -9.03 9.41
N GLU A 30 -20.91 -8.67 10.56
CA GLU A 30 -22.30 -8.23 10.66
C GLU A 30 -22.57 -6.92 9.89
N ASN A 31 -21.67 -5.94 9.97
CA ASN A 31 -21.82 -4.69 9.22
C ASN A 31 -21.65 -4.91 7.72
N ALA A 32 -20.69 -5.75 7.32
CA ALA A 32 -20.49 -6.11 5.92
C ALA A 32 -21.73 -6.83 5.36
N ALA A 33 -22.32 -7.76 6.11
CA ALA A 33 -23.57 -8.44 5.75
C ALA A 33 -24.73 -7.45 5.57
N LYS A 34 -24.89 -6.47 6.49
CA LYS A 34 -25.90 -5.41 6.36
C LYS A 34 -25.68 -4.53 5.13
N ILE A 35 -24.42 -4.21 4.81
CA ILE A 35 -24.08 -3.42 3.61
C ILE A 35 -24.39 -4.21 2.34
N GLN A 36 -24.00 -5.49 2.27
CA GLN A 36 -24.27 -6.35 1.12
C GLN A 36 -25.77 -6.62 0.93
N GLN A 37 -26.52 -6.79 2.02
CA GLN A 37 -27.98 -6.90 1.96
C GLN A 37 -28.61 -5.65 1.34
N LYS A 38 -28.18 -4.44 1.74
CA LYS A 38 -28.69 -3.18 1.17
C LYS A 38 -28.36 -3.00 -0.31
N LYS A 39 -27.29 -3.64 -0.81
CA LYS A 39 -26.95 -3.67 -2.24
C LYS A 39 -27.84 -4.60 -3.06
N GLY A 40 -28.72 -5.38 -2.41
CA GLY A 40 -29.69 -6.24 -3.10
C GLY A 40 -29.20 -7.66 -3.38
N THR A 41 -28.01 -8.05 -2.90
CA THR A 41 -27.42 -9.38 -3.15
C THR A 41 -28.36 -10.52 -2.74
N LEU A 42 -29.08 -10.38 -1.62
CA LEU A 42 -30.03 -11.40 -1.16
C LEU A 42 -31.25 -11.55 -2.09
N LEU A 43 -31.73 -10.45 -2.68
CA LEU A 43 -32.91 -10.46 -3.56
C LEU A 43 -32.64 -11.20 -4.86
N GLN A 44 -31.39 -11.21 -5.32
CA GLN A 44 -30.99 -11.90 -6.54
C GLN A 44 -31.03 -13.42 -6.41
N PHE A 45 -30.80 -13.97 -5.20
CA PHE A 45 -30.61 -15.40 -4.99
C PHE A 45 -31.59 -16.05 -4.00
N GLY A 46 -32.51 -15.29 -3.40
CA GLY A 46 -33.43 -15.80 -2.38
C GLY A 46 -32.72 -16.27 -1.09
N ALA A 47 -31.50 -15.79 -0.86
CA ALA A 47 -30.69 -16.18 0.29
C ALA A 47 -31.14 -15.49 1.57
N THR A 48 -30.95 -16.16 2.72
CA THR A 48 -31.24 -15.56 4.03
C THR A 48 -30.09 -14.65 4.48
N PHE A 49 -30.37 -13.73 5.40
CA PHE A 49 -29.33 -12.89 6.01
C PHE A 49 -28.26 -13.73 6.74
N GLU A 50 -28.66 -14.84 7.36
CA GLU A 50 -27.75 -15.77 8.02
C GLU A 50 -26.79 -16.44 7.04
N MET A 51 -27.30 -16.90 5.88
CA MET A 51 -26.46 -17.46 4.81
C MET A 51 -25.41 -16.45 4.33
N LEU A 52 -25.80 -15.19 4.11
CA LEU A 52 -24.87 -14.12 3.73
C LEU A 52 -23.84 -13.82 4.82
N THR A 53 -24.25 -13.85 6.09
CA THR A 53 -23.33 -13.62 7.22
C THR A 53 -22.27 -14.71 7.28
N ASN A 54 -22.67 -15.98 7.11
CA ASN A 54 -21.76 -17.13 7.09
C ASN A 54 -20.81 -17.07 5.88
N ASP A 55 -21.30 -16.73 4.69
CA ASP A 55 -20.46 -16.57 3.49
C ASP A 55 -19.38 -15.49 3.68
N ILE A 56 -19.78 -14.33 4.22
CA ILE A 56 -18.83 -13.24 4.53
C ILE A 56 -17.84 -13.66 5.60
N GLU A 57 -18.26 -14.43 6.61
CA GLU A 57 -17.36 -14.94 7.63
C GLU A 57 -16.29 -15.86 7.04
N ASP A 58 -16.68 -16.76 6.14
CA ASP A 58 -15.75 -17.66 5.45
C ASP A 58 -14.80 -16.89 4.54
N GLN A 59 -15.28 -15.88 3.81
CA GLN A 59 -14.41 -14.99 3.04
C GLN A 59 -13.43 -14.22 3.94
N TYR A 60 -13.87 -13.74 5.10
CA TYR A 60 -12.99 -13.05 6.06
C TYR A 60 -11.89 -13.97 6.61
N ARG A 61 -12.18 -15.26 6.80
CA ARG A 61 -11.18 -16.27 7.17
C ARG A 61 -10.17 -16.46 6.04
N THR A 62 -10.62 -16.55 4.80
CA THR A 62 -9.76 -16.62 3.60
C THR A 62 -8.87 -15.38 3.47
N PHE A 63 -9.42 -14.18 3.67
CA PHE A 63 -8.62 -12.93 3.62
C PHE A 63 -7.56 -12.87 4.72
N LYS A 64 -7.86 -13.40 5.90
CA LYS A 64 -6.89 -13.49 7.00
C LYS A 64 -5.75 -14.46 6.68
N LEU A 65 -6.02 -15.55 5.97
CA LEU A 65 -4.98 -16.44 5.46
C LEU A 65 -4.12 -15.71 4.42
N LEU A 66 -4.76 -15.03 3.47
CA LEU A 66 -4.10 -14.24 2.43
C LEU A 66 -3.28 -13.07 2.97
N GLU A 67 -3.66 -12.49 4.10
CA GLU A 67 -2.98 -11.32 4.70
C GLU A 67 -1.47 -11.54 4.92
N ASN A 68 -1.06 -12.78 5.21
CA ASN A 68 0.36 -13.10 5.38
C ASN A 68 1.13 -12.99 4.06
N TYR A 69 0.55 -13.48 2.97
CA TYR A 69 1.13 -13.38 1.63
C TYR A 69 1.01 -11.96 1.06
N LEU A 70 -0.03 -11.22 1.41
CA LEU A 70 -0.18 -9.81 0.99
C LEU A 70 0.84 -8.89 1.63
N LYS A 71 1.40 -9.25 2.80
CA LYS A 71 2.55 -8.53 3.38
C LYS A 71 3.83 -8.79 2.57
N ASN A 72 3.96 -9.93 1.90
CA ASN A 72 5.11 -10.26 1.06
C ASN A 72 4.64 -10.67 -0.35
N PRO A 73 4.25 -9.70 -1.21
CA PRO A 73 3.54 -9.99 -2.47
C PRO A 73 4.24 -10.98 -3.40
N THR A 74 5.57 -11.03 -3.39
CA THR A 74 6.35 -11.99 -4.18
C THR A 74 6.06 -13.44 -3.82
N GLU A 75 5.68 -13.74 -2.57
CA GLU A 75 5.34 -15.07 -2.08
C GLU A 75 3.92 -15.52 -2.47
N LEU A 76 3.03 -14.58 -2.83
CA LEU A 76 1.64 -14.88 -3.17
C LEU A 76 1.50 -15.74 -4.43
N SER A 77 2.44 -15.62 -5.37
CA SER A 77 2.46 -16.44 -6.58
C SER A 77 2.91 -17.88 -6.35
N TYR A 78 3.63 -18.14 -5.25
CA TYR A 78 4.22 -19.44 -4.93
C TYR A 78 3.36 -20.28 -3.97
N GLN A 79 2.38 -19.69 -3.30
CA GLN A 79 1.51 -20.45 -2.41
C GLN A 79 0.59 -21.39 -3.21
N LEU A 80 0.40 -22.59 -2.68
CA LEU A 80 -0.40 -23.66 -3.30
C LEU A 80 -1.74 -23.89 -2.57
N GLU A 81 -2.03 -23.09 -1.53
CA GLU A 81 -3.20 -23.25 -0.66
C GLU A 81 -4.47 -22.73 -1.32
N LEU A 82 -4.35 -21.66 -2.12
CA LEU A 82 -5.45 -20.98 -2.79
C LEU A 82 -5.11 -20.79 -4.26
N GLN A 83 -5.95 -21.35 -5.14
CA GLN A 83 -5.78 -21.17 -6.58
C GLN A 83 -6.45 -19.87 -6.98
N LEU A 84 -5.63 -18.83 -7.14
CA LEU A 84 -6.07 -17.50 -7.53
C LEU A 84 -5.56 -17.17 -8.92
N ALA A 85 -6.43 -16.72 -9.83
CA ALA A 85 -6.01 -16.18 -11.11
C ALA A 85 -5.02 -15.03 -10.91
N PRO A 86 -3.99 -14.89 -11.77
CA PRO A 86 -2.99 -13.82 -11.67
C PRO A 86 -3.60 -12.42 -11.57
N GLU A 87 -4.70 -12.17 -12.30
CA GLU A 87 -5.40 -10.89 -12.29
C GLU A 87 -6.00 -10.58 -10.91
N ILE A 88 -6.54 -11.59 -10.23
CA ILE A 88 -7.07 -11.47 -8.88
C ILE A 88 -5.93 -11.23 -7.89
N GLN A 89 -4.79 -11.93 -8.04
CA GLN A 89 -3.61 -11.69 -7.20
C GLN A 89 -3.16 -10.23 -7.28
N SER A 90 -2.99 -9.69 -8.50
CA SER A 90 -2.63 -8.28 -8.69
C SER A 90 -3.66 -7.33 -8.09
N GLN A 91 -4.96 -7.59 -8.28
CA GLN A 91 -6.01 -6.76 -7.69
C GLN A 91 -6.02 -6.76 -6.16
N LEU A 92 -5.80 -7.93 -5.54
CA LEU A 92 -5.75 -8.05 -4.08
C LEU A 92 -4.53 -7.33 -3.51
N ILE A 93 -3.36 -7.49 -4.13
CA ILE A 93 -2.14 -6.78 -3.76
C ILE A 93 -2.36 -5.27 -3.88
N GLU A 94 -2.82 -4.79 -5.04
CA GLU A 94 -3.04 -3.36 -5.29
C GLU A 94 -3.96 -2.76 -4.21
N LYS A 95 -5.13 -3.36 -3.99
CA LYS A 95 -6.10 -2.90 -2.97
C LYS A 95 -5.57 -3.00 -1.53
N TYR A 96 -4.74 -4.00 -1.23
CA TYR A 96 -4.16 -4.13 0.11
C TYR A 96 -3.20 -2.98 0.42
N TYR A 97 -2.40 -2.56 -0.57
CA TYR A 97 -1.46 -1.44 -0.48
C TYR A 97 -2.11 -0.08 -0.74
N GLU A 98 -3.33 -0.01 -1.26
CA GLU A 98 -4.08 1.24 -1.29
C GLU A 98 -4.27 1.81 0.13
N PHE A 99 -4.19 3.13 0.19
CA PHE A 99 -4.25 3.90 1.42
C PHE A 99 -5.14 5.14 1.26
N ASP A 100 -5.62 5.63 2.40
CA ASP A 100 -6.35 6.89 2.47
C ASP A 100 -5.35 8.03 2.64
N THR A 101 -5.45 9.02 1.76
CA THR A 101 -4.54 10.17 1.75
C THR A 101 -4.59 11.00 3.04
N LEU A 102 -5.74 11.06 3.72
CA LEU A 102 -5.90 11.75 5.01
C LEU A 102 -5.15 11.01 6.11
N VAL A 103 -5.17 9.68 6.08
CA VAL A 103 -4.48 8.84 7.06
C VAL A 103 -2.96 8.95 6.89
N VAL A 104 -2.45 8.79 5.65
CA VAL A 104 -1.01 8.89 5.38
C VAL A 104 -0.48 10.29 5.68
N ARG A 105 -1.25 11.35 5.38
CA ARG A 105 -0.89 12.74 5.65
C ARG A 105 -0.58 13.01 7.13
N GLU A 106 -1.18 12.26 8.05
CA GLU A 106 -1.00 12.43 9.49
C GLU A 106 0.37 11.93 10.00
N PHE A 107 0.96 10.94 9.35
CA PHE A 107 2.23 10.33 9.78
C PHE A 107 3.39 10.48 8.80
N ILE A 108 3.16 10.94 7.58
CA ILE A 108 4.24 11.22 6.62
C ILE A 108 5.18 12.33 7.14
N GLY A 109 6.49 12.16 6.92
CA GLY A 109 7.52 13.05 7.46
C GLY A 109 7.78 12.88 8.97
N ARG A 110 7.12 11.91 9.63
CA ARG A 110 7.42 11.51 11.01
C ARG A 110 8.13 10.17 11.02
N LYS A 111 9.01 9.96 12.00
CA LYS A 111 9.61 8.65 12.23
C LYS A 111 8.53 7.60 12.52
N LEU A 112 8.46 6.56 11.70
CA LEU A 112 7.51 5.43 11.79
C LEU A 112 7.83 4.51 12.99
N SER A 113 7.54 5.01 14.19
CA SER A 113 7.86 4.39 15.47
C SER A 113 6.70 3.57 16.05
N THR A 114 7.01 2.69 17.00
CA THR A 114 6.00 1.95 17.78
C THR A 114 5.05 2.89 18.52
N ARG A 115 5.54 4.05 18.99
CA ARG A 115 4.70 5.07 19.63
C ARG A 115 3.68 5.65 18.66
N LEU A 116 4.09 5.95 17.43
CA LEU A 116 3.18 6.44 16.39
C LEU A 116 2.15 5.37 16.01
N ARG A 117 2.59 4.11 15.88
CA ARG A 117 1.69 2.96 15.66
C ARG A 117 0.62 2.82 16.75
N ASN A 118 0.98 3.06 18.01
CA ASN A 118 0.05 2.97 19.14
C ASN A 118 -0.89 4.18 19.26
N SER A 119 -0.65 5.27 18.53
CA SER A 119 -1.53 6.46 18.49
C SER A 119 -2.38 6.53 17.21
N LEU A 120 -2.48 5.41 16.47
CA LEU A 120 -3.33 5.32 15.29
C LEU A 120 -4.83 5.38 15.65
N ASP A 121 -5.21 5.15 16.91
CA ASP A 121 -6.58 5.33 17.40
C ASP A 121 -7.01 6.80 17.30
N ASP A 122 -6.13 7.75 17.66
CA ASP A 122 -6.38 9.20 17.52
C ASP A 122 -6.48 9.64 16.04
N ILE A 123 -5.74 8.97 15.14
CA ILE A 123 -5.82 9.22 13.70
C ILE A 123 -7.14 8.68 13.15
N SER A 124 -7.55 7.48 13.57
CA SER A 124 -8.86 6.90 13.25
C SER A 124 -10.00 7.84 13.65
N ASP A 125 -9.95 8.40 14.86
CA ASP A 125 -11.00 9.29 15.35
C ASP A 125 -11.13 10.60 14.54
N ARG A 126 -9.99 11.13 14.05
CA ARG A 126 -9.96 12.36 13.25
C ARG A 126 -10.36 12.13 11.80
N THR A 127 -9.86 11.05 11.19
CA THR A 127 -10.09 10.73 9.77
C THR A 127 -11.40 9.97 9.53
N LYS A 128 -11.99 9.40 10.58
CA LYS A 128 -13.14 8.49 10.52
C LYS A 128 -12.87 7.20 9.74
N ILE A 129 -11.60 6.87 9.52
CA ILE A 129 -11.15 5.60 8.98
C ILE A 129 -10.93 4.63 10.12
N SER A 130 -11.30 3.36 9.95
CA SER A 130 -11.17 2.38 11.02
C SER A 130 -9.71 2.21 11.47
N VAL A 131 -9.51 2.02 12.77
CA VAL A 131 -8.20 1.71 13.37
C VAL A 131 -7.49 0.57 12.65
N ARG A 132 -8.23 -0.46 12.23
CA ARG A 132 -7.68 -1.60 11.50
C ARG A 132 -7.07 -1.16 10.16
N SER A 133 -7.81 -0.35 9.39
CA SER A 133 -7.33 0.19 8.13
C SER A 133 -6.14 1.13 8.34
N CYS A 134 -6.19 2.01 9.34
CA CYS A 134 -5.06 2.88 9.72
C CYS A 134 -3.79 2.07 10.05
N LYS A 135 -3.93 0.98 10.82
CA LYS A 135 -2.81 0.06 11.15
C LYS A 135 -2.24 -0.62 9.93
N ARG A 136 -3.08 -1.12 9.01
CA ARG A 136 -2.65 -1.70 7.73
C ARG A 136 -1.85 -0.71 6.91
N GLN A 137 -2.39 0.49 6.69
CA GLN A 137 -1.74 1.53 5.88
C GLN A 137 -0.38 1.93 6.48
N PHE A 138 -0.32 2.11 7.80
CA PHE A 138 0.94 2.40 8.49
C PHE A 138 1.97 1.27 8.32
N ASP A 139 1.55 0.01 8.47
CA ASP A 139 2.44 -1.14 8.32
C ASP A 139 2.95 -1.28 6.90
N ASN A 140 2.08 -1.09 5.90
CA ASN A 140 2.46 -1.15 4.50
C ASN A 140 3.51 -0.08 4.17
N VAL A 141 3.29 1.18 4.58
CA VAL A 141 4.29 2.26 4.38
C VAL A 141 5.60 1.94 5.09
N LYS A 142 5.53 1.46 6.33
CA LYS A 142 6.72 1.09 7.10
C LYS A 142 7.50 -0.06 6.45
N GLN A 143 6.78 -1.05 5.91
CA GLN A 143 7.39 -2.20 5.27
C GLN A 143 8.04 -1.82 3.95
N VAL A 144 7.36 -1.03 3.11
CA VAL A 144 7.93 -0.52 1.85
C VAL A 144 9.20 0.29 2.13
N LEU A 145 9.16 1.20 3.11
CA LEU A 145 10.34 1.96 3.50
C LEU A 145 11.49 1.06 3.92
N LYS A 146 11.23 0.08 4.80
CA LYS A 146 12.26 -0.84 5.28
C LYS A 146 12.89 -1.65 4.15
N VAL A 147 12.09 -2.20 3.24
CA VAL A 147 12.57 -3.05 2.15
C VAL A 147 13.39 -2.23 1.15
N VAL A 148 12.94 -1.02 0.82
CA VAL A 148 13.57 -0.21 -0.24
C VAL A 148 14.80 0.57 0.25
N GLU A 149 14.87 0.92 1.54
CA GLU A 149 16.04 1.59 2.13
C GLU A 149 17.31 0.75 2.01
N ASP A 150 17.19 -0.57 2.06
CA ASP A 150 18.32 -1.52 1.96
C ASP A 150 18.67 -1.92 0.52
N LEU A 151 17.91 -1.47 -0.49
CA LEU A 151 18.10 -1.87 -1.89
C LEU A 151 18.77 -0.76 -2.73
N PRO A 152 19.79 -1.08 -3.54
CA PRO A 152 20.40 -0.12 -4.45
C PRO A 152 19.50 0.17 -5.66
N GLY A 153 19.80 1.26 -6.37
CA GLY A 153 19.13 1.64 -7.61
C GLY A 153 17.79 2.35 -7.39
N SER A 154 16.88 2.18 -8.35
CA SER A 154 15.67 3.01 -8.39
C SER A 154 14.61 2.57 -7.39
N ILE A 155 14.23 3.50 -6.50
CA ILE A 155 13.15 3.32 -5.52
C ILE A 155 11.88 2.79 -6.21
N LEU A 156 11.51 3.40 -7.33
CA LEU A 156 10.27 3.04 -8.04
C LEU A 156 10.32 1.59 -8.54
N ASN A 157 11.42 1.19 -9.18
CA ASN A 157 11.59 -0.17 -9.70
C ASN A 157 11.69 -1.20 -8.56
N ASN A 158 12.32 -0.84 -7.44
CA ASN A 158 12.39 -1.67 -6.25
C ASN A 158 10.99 -1.91 -5.67
N ILE A 159 10.14 -0.88 -5.62
CA ILE A 159 8.75 -1.03 -5.16
C ILE A 159 7.94 -1.92 -6.11
N ILE A 160 8.00 -1.67 -7.42
CA ILE A 160 7.25 -2.45 -8.42
C ILE A 160 7.66 -3.93 -8.36
N SER A 161 8.96 -4.22 -8.29
CA SER A 161 9.45 -5.60 -8.31
C SER A 161 9.21 -6.37 -7.01
N ASN A 162 9.31 -5.72 -5.84
CA ASN A 162 9.15 -6.39 -4.54
C ASN A 162 7.71 -6.42 -4.04
N PHE A 163 6.88 -5.46 -4.44
CA PHE A 163 5.50 -5.34 -3.97
C PHE A 163 4.46 -5.55 -5.06
N LEU A 164 4.87 -5.70 -6.33
CA LEU A 164 4.00 -5.99 -7.48
C LEU A 164 2.87 -4.96 -7.67
N LEU A 165 3.16 -3.70 -7.31
CA LEU A 165 2.21 -2.58 -7.40
C LEU A 165 2.21 -1.96 -8.78
N SER A 166 1.09 -1.33 -9.14
CA SER A 166 1.02 -0.48 -10.32
C SER A 166 2.03 0.66 -10.25
N SER A 167 2.50 1.14 -11.40
CA SER A 167 3.45 2.27 -11.45
C SER A 167 2.91 3.52 -10.76
N HIS A 168 1.59 3.74 -10.81
CA HIS A 168 0.94 4.87 -10.16
C HIS A 168 1.04 4.77 -8.62
N LEU A 169 0.64 3.64 -8.04
CA LEU A 169 0.71 3.46 -6.58
C LEU A 169 2.16 3.41 -6.09
N ALA A 170 3.03 2.72 -6.85
CA ALA A 170 4.46 2.67 -6.57
C ALA A 170 5.12 4.05 -6.57
N GLN A 171 4.72 4.96 -7.46
CA GLN A 171 5.22 6.35 -7.48
C GLN A 171 4.82 7.12 -6.21
N GLN A 172 3.59 6.93 -5.72
CA GLN A 172 3.17 7.56 -4.47
C GLN A 172 3.95 7.02 -3.27
N TYR A 173 4.22 5.71 -3.23
CA TYR A 173 5.10 5.10 -2.24
C TYR A 173 6.54 5.59 -2.36
N ALA A 174 7.07 5.75 -3.57
CA ALA A 174 8.41 6.28 -3.80
C ALA A 174 8.57 7.68 -3.20
N ALA A 175 7.59 8.57 -3.43
CA ALA A 175 7.54 9.88 -2.81
C ALA A 175 7.52 9.82 -1.27
N MET A 176 6.75 8.89 -0.69
CA MET A 176 6.73 8.69 0.77
C MET A 176 8.09 8.22 1.31
N VAL A 177 8.75 7.29 0.62
CA VAL A 177 10.09 6.80 0.98
C VAL A 177 11.07 7.97 0.95
N PHE A 178 11.12 8.70 -0.17
CA PHE A 178 11.99 9.86 -0.36
C PHE A 178 11.84 10.91 0.75
N LEU A 179 10.59 11.30 1.06
CA LEU A 179 10.30 12.29 2.10
C LEU A 179 10.75 11.84 3.50
N ASN A 180 10.63 10.53 3.80
CA ASN A 180 11.05 9.98 5.08
C ASN A 180 12.58 9.82 5.17
N THR A 181 13.23 9.31 4.12
CA THR A 181 14.69 9.13 4.06
C THR A 181 15.41 10.46 4.26
N ASN A 182 14.95 11.51 3.58
CA ASN A 182 15.49 12.87 3.70
C ASN A 182 14.96 13.66 4.92
N ARG A 183 14.13 13.04 5.77
CA ARG A 183 13.62 13.61 7.03
C ARG A 183 12.94 14.99 6.87
N PHE A 184 12.10 15.15 5.86
CA PHE A 184 11.31 16.37 5.68
C PHE A 184 10.37 16.60 6.88
N ASP A 185 10.44 17.76 7.53
CA ASP A 185 9.52 18.12 8.62
C ASP A 185 8.20 18.70 8.06
N LEU A 186 7.26 17.80 7.81
CA LEU A 186 5.94 18.09 7.24
C LEU A 186 4.85 18.37 8.29
N THR A 187 5.25 18.45 9.57
CA THR A 187 4.32 18.60 10.72
C THR A 187 4.11 20.04 11.16
N LYS A 188 4.90 20.98 10.63
CA LYS A 188 4.79 22.39 10.97
C LYS A 188 3.44 22.95 10.56
N LYS A 189 2.82 23.77 11.44
CA LYS A 189 1.53 24.44 11.17
C LYS A 189 1.50 25.20 9.85
N LYS A 190 2.63 25.77 9.41
CA LYS A 190 2.72 26.47 8.12
C LYS A 190 2.42 25.57 6.92
N LEU A 191 2.62 24.26 7.05
CA LEU A 191 2.40 23.26 6.00
C LEU A 191 1.08 22.49 6.16
N SER A 192 0.24 22.86 7.13
CA SER A 192 -1.01 22.12 7.41
C SER A 192 -2.05 22.23 6.30
N HIS A 193 -1.94 23.25 5.44
CA HIS A 193 -2.82 23.44 4.30
C HIS A 193 -2.47 22.53 3.11
N LEU A 194 -1.28 21.95 3.09
CA LEU A 194 -0.84 21.06 2.01
C LEU A 194 -1.48 19.67 2.16
N THR A 195 -2.10 19.21 1.09
CA THR A 195 -2.66 17.87 0.96
C THR A 195 -1.56 16.84 0.73
N PHE A 196 -1.90 15.55 0.82
CA PHE A 196 -0.98 14.49 0.43
C PHE A 196 -0.52 14.63 -1.02
N HIS A 197 -1.44 14.97 -1.94
CA HIS A 197 -1.12 15.13 -3.36
C HIS A 197 -0.12 16.26 -3.61
N ASP A 198 -0.24 17.37 -2.89
CA ASP A 198 0.73 18.48 -2.97
C ASP A 198 2.13 18.01 -2.54
N LEU A 199 2.20 17.23 -1.46
CA LEU A 199 3.46 16.69 -0.96
C LEU A 199 4.09 15.70 -1.95
N VAL A 200 3.30 14.79 -2.52
CA VAL A 200 3.77 13.84 -3.53
C VAL A 200 4.23 14.56 -4.79
N HIS A 201 3.49 15.59 -5.24
CA HIS A 201 3.89 16.39 -6.40
C HIS A 201 5.25 17.06 -6.16
N CYS A 202 5.42 17.74 -5.02
CA CYS A 202 6.69 18.35 -4.66
C CYS A 202 7.83 17.32 -4.56
N ALA A 203 7.60 16.17 -3.92
CA ALA A 203 8.59 15.10 -3.82
C ALA A 203 9.02 14.60 -5.20
N ASN A 204 8.07 14.34 -6.10
CA ASN A 204 8.38 13.89 -7.46
C ASN A 204 9.16 14.93 -8.26
N VAL A 205 8.81 16.22 -8.15
CA VAL A 205 9.58 17.30 -8.80
C VAL A 205 11.01 17.32 -8.28
N ILE A 206 11.19 17.16 -6.96
CA ILE A 206 12.52 17.16 -6.35
C ILE A 206 13.33 15.94 -6.81
N MET A 207 12.74 14.74 -6.74
CA MET A 207 13.38 13.50 -7.18
C MET A 207 13.80 13.58 -8.65
N ASN A 208 12.95 14.12 -9.53
CA ASN A 208 13.24 14.22 -10.96
C ASN A 208 14.22 15.34 -11.34
N SER A 209 14.53 16.27 -10.43
CA SER A 209 15.37 17.43 -10.74
C SER A 209 16.71 17.42 -9.99
N TRP A 210 16.77 16.79 -8.81
CA TRP A 210 17.90 16.91 -7.88
C TRP A 210 18.27 15.60 -7.14
N SER A 211 17.87 14.44 -7.66
CA SER A 211 18.39 13.14 -7.18
C SER A 211 19.65 12.72 -7.95
N ILE A 212 20.60 12.12 -7.24
CA ILE A 212 21.96 11.82 -7.72
C ILE A 212 21.96 10.88 -8.96
N SER A 213 20.95 10.03 -9.11
CA SER A 213 20.90 9.04 -10.20
C SER A 213 20.71 9.62 -11.60
N LEU A 214 20.28 10.88 -11.71
CA LEU A 214 20.13 11.57 -13.00
C LEU A 214 21.44 12.17 -13.52
N HIS A 215 22.42 12.42 -12.64
CA HIS A 215 23.65 13.12 -13.00
C HIS A 215 24.89 12.21 -13.06
N ASP A 216 24.95 11.13 -12.27
CA ASP A 216 26.14 10.27 -12.13
C ASP A 216 25.98 8.86 -12.74
N SER A 217 25.50 8.77 -13.99
CA SER A 217 25.52 7.48 -14.73
C SER A 217 26.94 7.04 -15.18
N LYS A 218 28.02 7.58 -14.60
CA LYS A 218 29.40 7.31 -15.02
C LYS A 218 30.26 6.54 -14.03
N ASP A 219 29.89 6.48 -12.76
CA ASP A 219 30.53 5.59 -11.79
C ASP A 219 29.48 4.61 -11.26
N GLY A 220 29.71 3.32 -11.46
CA GLY A 220 28.83 2.22 -11.02
C GLY A 220 28.79 2.05 -9.50
N GLY A 221 28.46 3.11 -8.78
CA GLY A 221 28.29 3.13 -7.33
C GLY A 221 26.85 2.84 -6.91
N ASP A 222 26.71 2.34 -5.69
CA ASP A 222 25.47 2.00 -4.97
C ASP A 222 24.54 3.21 -4.70
N ALA A 223 24.43 4.16 -5.62
CA ALA A 223 23.62 5.36 -5.47
C ALA A 223 22.14 5.00 -5.52
N ASN A 224 21.41 5.38 -4.47
CA ASN A 224 19.97 5.26 -4.39
C ASN A 224 19.33 6.56 -4.89
N ASP A 225 18.26 6.46 -5.69
CA ASP A 225 17.44 7.62 -6.14
C ASP A 225 16.89 8.47 -4.96
N ALA A 226 17.01 7.96 -3.73
CA ALA A 226 16.63 8.66 -2.51
C ALA A 226 17.56 9.83 -2.16
N ASP A 227 18.82 9.80 -2.60
CA ASP A 227 19.83 10.76 -2.15
C ASP A 227 19.74 12.06 -2.94
N LEU A 228 19.58 13.16 -2.20
CA LEU A 228 19.63 14.51 -2.75
C LEU A 228 21.06 14.89 -3.11
N ASP A 229 21.21 15.58 -4.24
CA ASP A 229 22.47 16.16 -4.65
C ASP A 229 23.01 17.12 -3.56
N ARG A 230 24.27 16.89 -3.19
CA ARG A 230 24.94 17.68 -2.16
C ARG A 230 25.17 19.11 -2.62
N ASP A 231 25.38 19.33 -3.91
CA ASP A 231 25.60 20.67 -4.48
C ASP A 231 24.29 21.48 -4.41
N PHE A 232 23.16 20.85 -4.76
CA PHE A 232 21.83 21.46 -4.55
C PHE A 232 21.60 21.85 -3.09
N LEU A 233 21.89 20.97 -2.13
CA LEU A 233 21.72 21.27 -0.70
C LEU A 233 22.60 22.44 -0.22
N GLN A 234 23.77 22.64 -0.86
CA GLN A 234 24.66 23.76 -0.58
C GLN A 234 24.11 25.06 -1.18
N GLU A 235 23.63 25.05 -2.42
CA GLU A 235 22.99 26.20 -3.08
C GLU A 235 21.76 26.69 -2.31
N VAL A 236 20.92 25.78 -1.82
CA VAL A 236 19.73 26.13 -1.01
C VAL A 236 20.10 26.84 0.29
N LYS A 237 21.24 26.51 0.92
CA LYS A 237 21.69 27.23 2.12
C LYS A 237 22.16 28.65 1.81
N GLU A 238 22.68 28.86 0.60
CA GLU A 238 23.17 30.15 0.12
C GLU A 238 22.01 31.05 -0.32
N PHE A 239 20.89 30.47 -0.75
CA PHE A 239 19.60 31.14 -0.91
C PHE A 239 18.98 31.53 0.44
N LYS A 240 19.50 32.60 1.05
CA LYS A 240 18.78 33.32 2.11
C LYS A 240 17.68 34.18 1.49
N VAL A 241 16.42 33.80 1.71
CA VAL A 241 15.22 34.65 1.50
C VAL A 241 14.79 35.24 2.83
#